data_AF-A0A9Q3EP36-F1
#
_entry.id   AF-A0A9Q3EP36-F1
#
_cell.length_a   1.000
_cell.length_b   1.000
_cell.length_c   1.000
_cell.angle_alpha   90.00
_cell.angle_beta   90.00
_cell.angle_gamma   90.00
#
_symmetry.space_group_name_H-M   'P 1'
#
loop_
_entity.id
_entity.type
_entity.pdbx_description
1 polymer ?
#
loop_
_entity_poly.entity_id
_entity_poly.type
_entity_poly.pdbx_seq_one_letter_code
_entity_poly.pdbx_strand_id
1 'polypeptide(L)'
;MKEGGHVSLYIANFRGLVSRIGDWGERALIHHFRKGLPCRILDQFAFHPSRIDSHQDLMDVTMELDTRYHERQKKKSHHQEKKPEAS
;
A
#
# COMPACT_ATOMS: atom_id res chain seq x y z
N MET A 1 -5.86 7.56 -3.14
CA MET A 1 -5.98 7.21 -1.70
C MET A 1 -5.36 8.35 -0.86
N LYS A 2 -5.81 8.61 0.37
CA LYS A 2 -5.19 9.62 1.25
C LYS A 2 -3.95 9.06 1.95
N GLU A 3 -2.96 9.92 2.23
CA GLU A 3 -1.79 9.63 3.07
C GLU A 3 -2.24 9.30 4.50
N GLY A 4 -2.50 8.02 4.79
CA GLY A 4 -2.93 7.54 6.10
C GLY A 4 -4.05 6.51 6.06
N GLY A 5 -4.73 6.38 4.91
CA GLY A 5 -5.73 5.33 4.72
C GLY A 5 -5.09 3.94 4.71
N HIS A 6 -5.93 2.91 4.85
CA HIS A 6 -5.55 1.52 4.63
C HIS A 6 -5.70 1.13 3.17
N VAL A 7 -4.68 0.46 2.63
CA VAL A 7 -4.66 -0.03 1.24
C VAL A 7 -5.74 -1.08 0.99
N SER A 8 -6.13 -1.85 1.99
CA SER A 8 -7.14 -2.92 1.86
C SER A 8 -8.47 -2.42 1.28
N LEU A 9 -8.95 -1.26 1.74
CA LEU A 9 -10.17 -0.64 1.21
C LEU A 9 -9.98 -0.17 -0.25
N TYR A 10 -8.80 0.36 -0.58
CA TYR A 10 -8.48 0.76 -1.94
C TYR A 10 -8.46 -0.44 -2.90
N ILE A 11 -7.83 -1.55 -2.50
CA ILE A 11 -7.79 -2.80 -3.28
C ILE A 11 -9.20 -3.35 -3.49
N ALA A 12 -10.03 -3.40 -2.44
CA ALA A 12 -11.40 -3.89 -2.53
C ALA A 12 -12.23 -3.07 -3.53
N ASN A 13 -12.15 -1.74 -3.43
CA ASN A 13 -12.83 -0.84 -4.36
C ASN A 13 -12.31 -0.98 -5.79
N PHE A 14 -11.00 -1.11 -5.96
CA PHE A 14 -10.39 -1.28 -7.28
C PHE A 14 -10.83 -2.60 -7.94
N ARG A 15 -10.82 -3.71 -7.20
CA ARG A 15 -11.34 -5.00 -7.69
C ARG A 15 -12.81 -4.91 -8.10
N GLY A 16 -13.64 -4.19 -7.33
CA GLY A 16 -15.03 -3.93 -7.67
C GLY A 16 -15.22 -3.04 -8.90
N LEU A 17 -14.28 -2.12 -9.19
CA LEU A 17 -14.29 -1.35 -10.44
C LEU A 17 -13.90 -2.21 -11.63
N VAL A 18 -12.84 -3.01 -11.50
CA VAL A 18 -12.36 -3.91 -12.57
C VAL A 18 -13.45 -4.90 -12.98
N SER A 19 -14.18 -5.49 -12.03
CA SER A 19 -15.27 -6.43 -12.32
C SER A 19 -16.45 -5.77 -13.05
N ARG A 20 -16.65 -4.46 -12.91
CA ARG A 20 -17.74 -3.72 -13.55
C ARG A 20 -17.41 -3.21 -14.94
N ILE A 21 -16.14 -2.90 -15.20
CA ILE A 21 -15.73 -2.24 -16.44
C ILE A 21 -15.41 -3.28 -17.54
N GLY A 22 -14.90 -4.46 -17.18
CA GLY A 22 -14.62 -5.57 -18.12
C GLY A 22 -13.48 -5.30 -19.12
N ASP A 23 -12.74 -6.36 -19.50
CA ASP A 23 -11.72 -6.39 -20.58
C ASP A 23 -10.59 -5.34 -20.57
N TRP A 24 -10.18 -4.87 -19.38
CA TRP A 24 -8.97 -4.06 -19.29
C TRP A 24 -7.71 -4.94 -19.35
N GLY A 25 -6.81 -4.61 -20.28
CA GLY A 25 -5.51 -5.26 -20.34
C GLY A 25 -4.71 -5.08 -19.04
N GLU A 26 -3.93 -6.09 -18.67
CA GLU A 26 -3.18 -6.12 -17.40
C GLU A 26 -2.27 -4.89 -17.22
N ARG A 27 -1.63 -4.42 -18.28
CA ARG A 27 -0.82 -3.19 -18.27
C ARG A 27 -1.63 -1.96 -17.89
N ALA A 28 -2.87 -1.85 -18.37
CA ALA A 28 -3.75 -0.74 -18.02
C ALA A 28 -4.15 -0.83 -16.54
N LEU A 29 -4.48 -2.03 -16.05
CA LEU A 29 -4.79 -2.26 -14.64
C LEU A 29 -3.63 -1.84 -13.73
N ILE A 30 -2.41 -2.30 -14.02
CA ILE A 30 -1.19 -1.92 -13.30
C ILE A 30 -0.98 -0.42 -13.30
N HIS A 31 -1.10 0.23 -14.47
CA HIS A 31 -0.91 1.67 -14.59
C HIS A 31 -1.91 2.46 -13.73
N HIS A 32 -3.20 2.13 -13.85
CA HIS A 32 -4.26 2.82 -13.12
C HIS A 32 -4.22 2.54 -11.62
N PHE A 33 -3.85 1.33 -11.22
CA PHE A 33 -3.65 0.99 -9.82
C PHE A 33 -2.52 1.84 -9.21
N ARG A 34 -1.34 1.89 -9.85
CA ARG A 34 -0.20 2.70 -9.36
C ARG A 34 -0.55 4.18 -9.23
N LYS A 35 -1.34 4.73 -10.16
CA LYS A 35 -1.77 6.14 -10.12
C LYS A 35 -2.64 6.47 -8.89
N GLY A 36 -3.35 5.50 -8.32
CA GLY A 36 -4.20 5.71 -7.15
C GLY A 36 -3.49 5.57 -5.80
N LEU A 37 -2.23 5.09 -5.81
CA LEU A 37 -1.44 4.84 -4.62
C LEU A 37 -0.82 6.12 -4.04
N PRO A 38 -0.63 6.17 -2.71
CA PRO A 38 0.10 7.24 -2.05
C PRO A 38 1.60 7.20 -2.40
N CYS A 39 2.25 8.37 -2.40
CA CYS A 39 3.67 8.49 -2.76
C CYS A 39 4.55 7.61 -1.87
N ARG A 40 4.21 7.50 -0.58
CA ARG A 40 4.94 6.64 0.39
C ARG A 40 5.08 5.18 -0.04
N ILE A 41 4.11 4.67 -0.80
CA ILE A 41 4.12 3.28 -1.29
C ILE A 41 4.87 3.23 -2.63
N LEU A 42 4.63 4.22 -3.50
CA LEU A 42 5.33 4.33 -4.78
C LEU A 42 6.84 4.39 -4.62
N ASP A 43 7.32 5.17 -3.65
CA ASP A 43 8.75 5.29 -3.34
C ASP A 43 9.33 3.97 -2.84
N GLN A 44 8.55 3.20 -2.06
CA GLN A 44 8.99 1.92 -1.53
C GLN A 44 9.05 0.80 -2.58
N PHE A 45 8.32 0.91 -3.70
CA PHE A 45 8.46 -0.07 -4.79
C PHE A 45 9.86 -0.10 -5.38
N ALA A 46 10.55 1.04 -5.48
CA ALA A 46 11.91 1.10 -6.03
C ALA A 46 12.92 0.34 -5.17
N PHE A 47 12.64 0.20 -3.86
CA PHE A 47 13.48 -0.51 -2.91
C PHE A 47 12.96 -1.92 -2.59
N HIS A 48 11.86 -2.33 -3.20
CA HIS A 48 11.28 -3.65 -2.94
C HIS A 48 12.05 -4.72 -3.72
N PRO A 49 12.50 -5.81 -3.08
CA PRO A 49 13.32 -6.83 -3.74
C PRO A 49 12.53 -7.70 -4.72
N SER A 50 11.20 -7.78 -4.55
CA SER A 50 10.35 -8.59 -5.41
C SER A 50 10.07 -7.91 -6.75
N ARG A 51 10.15 -8.70 -7.82
CA ARG A 51 9.72 -8.29 -9.15
C ARG A 51 8.19 -8.25 -9.21
N ILE A 52 7.63 -7.15 -9.71
CA ILE A 52 6.19 -6.94 -9.84
C ILE A 52 5.81 -7.20 -11.30
N ASP A 53 5.56 -8.45 -11.65
CA ASP A 53 5.30 -8.87 -13.03
C ASP A 53 3.81 -8.98 -13.33
N SER A 54 2.96 -9.16 -12.32
CA SER A 54 1.51 -9.22 -12.47
C SER A 54 0.75 -8.15 -11.69
N HIS A 55 -0.50 -7.93 -12.08
CA HIS A 55 -1.41 -7.07 -11.32
C HIS A 55 -1.65 -7.60 -9.89
N GLN A 56 -1.62 -8.92 -9.69
CA GLN A 56 -1.80 -9.52 -8.38
C GLN A 56 -0.56 -9.31 -7.50
N ASP A 57 0.65 -9.47 -8.04
CA ASP A 57 1.89 -9.17 -7.30
C ASP A 57 1.92 -7.72 -6.84
N LEU A 58 1.46 -6.81 -7.70
CA LEU A 58 1.37 -5.39 -7.36
C LEU A 58 0.47 -5.17 -6.15
N MET A 59 -0.71 -5.81 -6.10
CA MET A 59 -1.61 -5.72 -4.96
C MET A 59 -0.99 -6.27 -3.68
N ASP A 60 -0.32 -7.42 -3.77
CA ASP A 60 0.27 -8.10 -2.62
C ASP A 60 1.43 -7.29 -2.02
N VAL A 61 2.35 -6.81 -2.86
CA VAL A 61 3.45 -5.93 -2.42
C VAL A 61 2.91 -4.63 -1.82
N THR A 62 1.87 -4.03 -2.41
CA THR A 62 1.24 -2.82 -1.88
C THR A 62 0.70 -3.06 -0.47
N MET A 63 0.05 -4.21 -0.25
CA MET A 63 -0.53 -4.58 1.03
C MET A 63 0.54 -4.86 2.09
N GLU A 64 1.65 -5.51 1.72
CA GLU A 64 2.81 -5.73 2.58
C GLU A 64 3.44 -4.40 3.03
N LEU A 65 3.66 -3.48 2.09
CA LEU A 65 4.25 -2.16 2.36
C LEU A 65 3.38 -1.32 3.31
N ASP A 66 2.06 -1.33 3.09
CA ASP A 66 1.11 -0.62 3.95
C ASP A 66 1.07 -1.23 5.37
N THR A 67 1.05 -2.56 5.47
CA THR A 67 1.08 -3.27 6.76
C THR A 67 2.34 -2.90 7.54
N ARG A 68 3.52 -2.98 6.91
CA ARG A 68 4.80 -2.58 7.52
C ARG A 68 4.83 -1.12 7.93
N TYR A 69 4.22 -0.23 7.14
CA TYR A 69 4.09 1.17 7.51
C TYR A 69 3.29 1.34 8.81
N HIS A 70 2.10 0.75 8.88
CA HIS A 70 1.24 0.84 10.06
C HIS A 70 1.86 0.19 11.31
N GLU A 71 2.55 -0.94 11.17
CA GLU A 71 3.30 -1.55 12.27
C GLU A 71 4.40 -0.64 12.80
N ARG A 72 5.16 0.02 11.90
CA ARG A 72 6.19 0.99 12.30
C ARG A 72 5.59 2.20 13.01
N GLN A 73 4.43 2.69 12.56
CA GLN A 73 3.74 3.80 13.22
C GLN A 73 3.28 3.40 14.63
N LYS A 74 2.68 2.21 14.80
CA LYS A 74 2.29 1.70 16.13
C LYS A 74 3.49 1.59 17.08
N LYS A 75 4.63 1.07 16.60
CA LYS A 75 5.87 0.98 17.40
C LYS A 75 6.40 2.35 17.83
N LYS A 76 6.34 3.36 16.95
CA LYS A 76 6.77 4.73 17.26
C LYS A 76 5.88 5.38 18.33
N SER A 77 4.56 5.18 18.27
CA SER A 77 3.62 5.67 19.29
C SER A 77 3.91 5.07 20.66
N HIS A 78 4.15 3.76 20.75
CA HIS A 78 4.46 3.10 22.03
C HIS A 78 5.85 3.44 22.59
N HIS A 79 6.81 3.81 21.75
CA HIS A 79 8.14 4.22 22.22
C HIS A 79 8.15 5.65 22.77
N GLN A 80 7.29 6.54 22.28
CA GLN A 80 7.14 7.89 22.84
C GLN A 80 6.44 7.90 24.21
N GLU A 81 5.53 6.95 24.47
CA GLU A 81 4.83 6.83 25.76
C GLU A 81 5.72 6.28 26.89
N LYS A 82 6.85 5.64 26.54
CA LYS A 82 7.83 5.10 27.50
C LYS A 82 9.06 5.99 27.67
N LYS A 83 8.92 7.32 27.64
CA LYS A 83 9.97 8.17 28.22
C LYS A 83 9.91 8.03 29.76
N PRO A 84 10.94 7.49 30.43
CA PRO A 84 10.99 7.53 31.88
C PRO A 84 11.16 8.99 32.29
N GLU A 85 10.23 9.48 33.10
CA GLU A 85 10.39 10.69 33.89
C GLU A 85 11.56 10.42 34.85
N ALA A 86 12.71 10.99 34.53
CA ALA A 86 13.86 11.00 35.42
C ALA A 86 13.62 12.11 36.46
N SER A 87 13.38 11.73 37.72
CA SER A 87 13.69 12.52 38.92
C SER A 87 13.69 11.61 40.14
#